data_AF-A0A2A4U8M3-F1
#
_entry.id   AF-A0A2A4U8M3-F1
#
_cell.length_a   1.000
_cell.length_b   1.000
_cell.length_c   1.000
_cell.angle_alpha   90.00
_cell.angle_beta   90.00
_cell.angle_gamma   90.00
#
_symmetry.space_group_name_H-M   'P 1'
#
loop_
_entity.id
_entity.type
_entity.pdbx_description
1 polymer ?
#
loop_
_entity_poly.entity_id
_entity_poly.type
_entity_poly.pdbx_seq_one_letter_code
_entity_poly.pdbx_strand_id
1 'polypeptide(L)'
;MNFDSKYFLVRSLSLSAVVSAGLILGACSPASISVSPVSVDHKTMQTAGGYQKPGAAVGFSSNYDGTTELGEEEPFEIQLVAQSAGELSVTISAPESILLGDSDIEVVQSVTAGQTVTIPVAVQAFSAGKYYLNIHTRLVSGGQARDRAFAMAIYAGSSQQIKNSRSVSSNKSGIVSISGGESVILLPAIETVTR
;
A
#
# COMPACT_ATOMS: atom_id res chain seq x y z
N MET A 1 2.87 -48.03 -16.01
CA MET A 1 2.38 -47.15 -17.09
C MET A 1 3.14 -45.84 -16.95
N ASN A 2 4.11 -45.63 -17.84
CA ASN A 2 4.96 -44.44 -17.89
C ASN A 2 4.23 -43.35 -18.69
N PHE A 3 4.10 -42.15 -18.12
CA PHE A 3 3.81 -40.95 -18.89
C PHE A 3 4.94 -39.94 -18.68
N ASP A 4 5.83 -39.98 -19.66
CA ASP A 4 6.90 -39.04 -19.96
C ASP A 4 6.27 -37.89 -20.77
N SER A 5 6.37 -36.65 -20.29
CA SER A 5 5.92 -35.46 -21.02
C SER A 5 6.93 -34.31 -20.90
N LYS A 6 8.05 -34.52 -21.59
CA LYS A 6 8.73 -33.60 -22.50
C LYS A 6 8.39 -32.10 -22.40
N TYR A 7 9.37 -31.36 -21.86
CA TYR A 7 9.92 -30.08 -22.30
C TYR A 7 9.22 -29.39 -23.50
N PHE A 8 8.57 -28.25 -23.25
CA PHE A 8 8.24 -27.29 -24.31
C PHE A 8 9.15 -26.06 -24.16
N LEU A 9 10.18 -26.03 -24.99
CA LEU A 9 11.25 -25.05 -25.05
C LEU A 9 10.92 -24.10 -26.21
N VAL A 10 10.25 -22.99 -25.96
CA VAL A 10 9.97 -21.98 -27.00
C VAL A 10 11.04 -20.89 -26.94
N ARG A 11 11.98 -20.98 -27.88
CA ARG A 11 13.02 -20.00 -28.16
C ARG A 11 12.47 -18.82 -28.98
N SER A 12 12.98 -17.61 -28.68
CA SER A 12 13.36 -16.49 -29.58
C SER A 12 12.35 -16.02 -30.65
N LEU A 13 12.15 -14.73 -30.89
CA LEU A 13 13.14 -13.84 -31.52
C LEU A 13 12.80 -12.39 -31.18
N SER A 14 13.80 -11.69 -30.64
CA SER A 14 13.90 -10.24 -30.60
C SER A 14 14.20 -9.68 -31.99
N LEU A 15 13.33 -8.83 -32.52
CA LEU A 15 13.64 -7.92 -33.62
C LEU A 15 12.99 -6.57 -33.30
N SER A 16 13.79 -5.57 -32.97
CA SER A 16 13.33 -4.18 -32.93
C SER A 16 14.33 -3.33 -33.69
N ALA A 17 13.85 -2.83 -34.82
CA ALA A 17 14.60 -2.03 -35.77
C ALA A 17 14.89 -0.64 -35.20
N VAL A 18 16.13 -0.20 -35.38
CA VAL A 18 16.60 1.16 -35.14
C VAL A 18 16.07 2.05 -36.24
N VAL A 19 15.29 3.09 -35.89
CA VAL A 19 14.95 4.19 -36.78
C VAL A 19 15.40 5.49 -36.14
N SER A 20 16.46 6.07 -36.70
CA SER A 20 17.02 7.36 -36.35
C SER A 20 16.82 8.34 -37.51
N ALA A 21 15.94 9.32 -37.34
CA ALA A 21 15.83 10.57 -38.11
C ALA A 21 14.92 11.49 -37.28
N GLY A 22 15.18 12.77 -36.99
CA GLY A 22 16.08 13.75 -37.57
C GLY A 22 15.31 15.09 -37.58
N LEU A 23 15.71 16.01 -36.69
CA LEU A 23 15.56 17.48 -36.72
C LEU A 23 14.30 18.12 -37.33
N ILE A 24 13.53 18.85 -36.49
CA ILE A 24 13.00 20.18 -36.85
C ILE A 24 13.06 21.11 -35.63
N LEU A 25 13.71 22.26 -35.84
CA LEU A 25 13.81 23.42 -34.93
C LEU A 25 12.53 24.27 -35.02
N GLY A 26 12.05 24.78 -33.88
CA GLY A 26 11.23 25.98 -33.85
C GLY A 26 10.04 25.96 -32.89
N ALA A 27 10.16 26.66 -31.75
CA ALA A 27 9.01 27.26 -31.06
C ALA A 27 9.47 28.40 -30.16
N CYS A 28 9.09 29.63 -30.55
CA CYS A 28 9.17 30.84 -29.75
C CYS A 28 8.11 30.76 -28.65
N SER A 29 8.49 30.92 -27.37
CA SER A 29 7.52 31.00 -26.26
C SER A 29 7.46 32.44 -25.73
N PRO A 30 6.26 33.02 -25.59
CA PRO A 30 6.07 34.34 -25.00
C PRO A 30 6.28 34.28 -23.48
N ALA A 31 6.96 35.30 -22.96
CA ALA A 31 7.15 35.51 -21.52
C ALA A 31 5.78 35.61 -20.83
N SER A 32 5.49 34.64 -19.97
CA SER A 32 4.34 34.66 -19.06
C SER A 32 4.73 35.46 -17.82
N ILE A 33 3.93 36.47 -17.48
CA ILE A 33 4.07 37.27 -16.27
C ILE A 33 3.78 36.35 -15.07
N SER A 34 4.82 36.06 -14.29
CA SER A 34 4.73 35.33 -13.02
C SER A 34 4.23 36.28 -11.93
N VAL A 35 2.92 36.30 -11.71
CA VAL A 35 2.36 36.76 -10.44
C VAL A 35 2.74 35.75 -9.35
N SER A 36 3.64 36.15 -8.46
CA SER A 36 4.04 35.35 -7.30
C SER A 36 2.80 35.02 -6.47
N PRO A 37 2.41 33.74 -6.29
CA PRO A 37 1.47 33.39 -5.25
C PRO A 37 2.13 33.74 -3.91
N VAL A 38 1.38 34.43 -3.04
CA VAL A 38 1.71 34.57 -1.63
C VAL A 38 1.91 33.15 -1.10
N SER A 39 3.16 32.78 -0.89
CA SER A 39 3.55 31.58 -0.17
C SER A 39 3.03 31.76 1.25
N VAL A 40 1.85 31.20 1.51
CA VAL A 40 1.47 30.80 2.86
C VAL A 40 2.56 29.83 3.27
N ASP A 41 3.42 30.30 4.16
CA ASP A 41 4.47 29.54 4.82
C ASP A 41 3.79 28.45 5.64
N HIS A 42 3.34 27.39 4.96
CA HIS A 42 3.28 26.08 5.57
C HIS A 42 4.73 25.72 5.80
N LYS A 43 5.24 26.16 6.95
CA LYS A 43 6.45 25.68 7.58
C LYS A 43 6.47 24.18 7.38
N THR A 44 7.17 23.74 6.34
CA THR A 44 7.40 22.33 6.08
C THR A 44 8.12 21.92 7.34
N MET A 45 7.44 21.16 8.19
CA MET A 45 8.11 20.49 9.29
C MET A 45 9.08 19.53 8.59
N GLN A 46 10.28 20.02 8.28
CA GLN A 46 11.46 19.21 8.22
C GLN A 46 11.44 18.47 9.54
N THR A 47 11.03 17.21 9.47
CA THR A 47 11.08 16.26 10.58
C THR A 47 12.54 16.05 10.91
N ALA A 48 13.11 17.03 11.62
CA ALA A 48 14.40 16.96 12.26
C ALA A 48 14.35 15.78 13.22
N GLY A 49 15.14 14.74 12.94
CA GLY A 49 15.38 13.61 13.85
C GLY A 49 14.12 12.88 14.30
N GLY A 50 13.12 12.73 13.42
CA GLY A 50 11.90 11.98 13.74
C GLY A 50 12.23 10.53 14.07
N TYR A 51 11.86 10.10 15.28
CA TYR A 51 11.99 8.74 15.78
C TYR A 51 11.59 7.72 14.70
N GLN A 52 12.58 7.07 14.08
CA GLN A 52 12.35 5.94 13.19
C GLN A 52 12.17 4.71 14.06
N LYS A 53 11.00 4.09 13.96
CA LYS A 53 10.75 2.80 14.59
C LYS A 53 11.84 1.82 14.15
N PRO A 54 12.39 1.01 15.08
CA PRO A 54 13.36 -0.01 14.72
C PRO A 54 12.76 -0.98 13.70
N GLY A 55 13.53 -1.32 12.66
CA GLY A 55 13.10 -2.23 11.59
C GLY A 55 13.84 -2.01 10.28
N ALA A 56 13.37 -2.65 9.21
CA ALA A 56 13.86 -2.41 7.86
C ALA A 56 13.73 -0.92 7.50
N ALA A 57 14.80 -0.33 6.97
CA ALA A 57 14.82 1.07 6.58
C ALA A 57 14.12 1.24 5.21
N VAL A 58 12.81 0.99 5.20
CA VAL A 58 11.96 0.99 4.00
C VAL A 58 10.81 1.97 4.20
N GLY A 59 10.63 2.88 3.25
CA GLY A 59 9.44 3.74 3.12
C GLY A 59 8.35 3.05 2.30
N PHE A 60 7.10 3.41 2.52
CA PHE A 60 5.94 2.79 1.86
C PHE A 60 4.96 3.87 1.38
N SER A 61 4.48 3.72 0.15
CA SER A 61 3.40 4.51 -0.43
C SER A 61 2.62 3.68 -1.45
N SER A 62 1.41 4.12 -1.79
CA SER A 62 0.57 3.49 -2.80
C SER A 62 -0.29 4.54 -3.49
N ASN A 63 -0.72 4.25 -4.71
CA ASN A 63 -1.70 5.03 -5.47
C ASN A 63 -3.14 4.48 -5.38
N TYR A 64 -3.40 3.49 -4.51
CA TYR A 64 -4.76 3.01 -4.26
C TYR A 64 -5.68 4.16 -3.82
N ASP A 65 -6.81 4.31 -4.50
CA ASP A 65 -7.75 5.43 -4.34
C ASP A 65 -8.58 5.33 -3.04
N GLY A 66 -8.56 4.17 -2.40
CA GLY A 66 -9.28 3.88 -1.17
C GLY A 66 -10.61 3.17 -1.37
N THR A 67 -10.98 2.77 -2.58
CA THR A 67 -12.23 2.05 -2.87
C THR A 67 -12.06 0.97 -3.95
N THR A 68 -12.88 -0.08 -3.88
CA THR A 68 -12.90 -1.16 -4.88
C THR A 68 -14.34 -1.59 -5.11
N GLU A 69 -14.74 -1.71 -6.38
CA GLU A 69 -16.06 -2.22 -6.73
C GLU A 69 -16.15 -3.73 -6.53
N LEU A 70 -17.35 -4.24 -6.25
CA LEU A 70 -17.54 -5.66 -6.01
C LEU A 70 -17.47 -6.43 -7.33
N GLY A 71 -16.64 -7.47 -7.37
CA GLY A 71 -16.45 -8.31 -8.55
C GLY A 71 -15.56 -7.68 -9.62
N GLU A 72 -15.06 -6.47 -9.41
CA GLU A 72 -14.08 -5.83 -10.30
C GLU A 72 -12.66 -6.04 -9.78
N GLU A 73 -11.72 -6.24 -10.70
CA GLU A 73 -10.30 -6.27 -10.40
C GLU A 73 -9.75 -4.85 -10.46
N GLU A 74 -9.26 -4.35 -9.33
CA GLU A 74 -8.71 -3.01 -9.18
C GLU A 74 -7.17 -3.07 -9.18
N PRO A 75 -6.51 -2.64 -10.27
CA PRO A 75 -5.05 -2.60 -10.34
C PRO A 75 -4.51 -1.32 -9.72
N PHE A 76 -3.48 -1.45 -8.89
CA PHE A 76 -2.74 -0.34 -8.31
C PHE A 76 -1.27 -0.72 -8.10
N GLU A 77 -0.50 0.23 -7.60
CA GLU A 77 0.93 0.09 -7.36
C GLU A 77 1.24 0.30 -5.88
N ILE A 78 2.15 -0.53 -5.39
CA ILE A 78 2.85 -0.32 -4.12
C ILE A 78 4.26 0.12 -4.42
N GLN A 79 4.69 1.20 -3.78
CA GLN A 79 6.02 1.75 -3.91
C GLN A 79 6.76 1.63 -2.57
N LEU A 80 7.93 0.98 -2.61
CA LEU A 80 8.81 0.80 -1.47
C LEU A 80 10.13 1.51 -1.71
N VAL A 81 10.48 2.46 -0.84
CA VAL A 81 11.74 3.21 -0.96
C VAL A 81 12.76 2.65 0.02
N ALA A 82 13.79 1.99 -0.49
CA ALA A 82 14.88 1.50 0.34
C ALA A 82 15.77 2.66 0.80
N GLN A 83 16.02 2.81 2.10
CA GLN A 83 16.87 3.88 2.64
C GLN A 83 18.34 3.45 2.80
N SER A 84 18.63 2.16 2.58
CA SER A 84 19.98 1.60 2.58
C SER A 84 20.11 0.54 1.50
N ALA A 85 21.32 0.34 0.97
CA ALA A 85 21.59 -0.70 0.00
C ALA A 85 21.54 -2.10 0.64
N GLY A 86 21.14 -3.12 -0.12
CA GLY A 86 21.03 -4.49 0.35
C GLY A 86 20.15 -5.36 -0.53
N GLU A 87 19.75 -6.52 -0.03
CA GLU A 87 18.72 -7.37 -0.65
C GLU A 87 17.38 -7.13 0.05
N LEU A 88 16.38 -6.68 -0.72
CA LEU A 88 15.01 -6.47 -0.26
C LEU A 88 14.15 -7.65 -0.69
N SER A 89 13.58 -8.35 0.27
CA SER A 89 12.50 -9.31 0.06
C SER A 89 11.17 -8.69 0.48
N VAL A 90 10.13 -8.87 -0.32
CA VAL A 90 8.78 -8.36 -0.10
C VAL A 90 7.80 -9.50 -0.29
N THR A 91 6.91 -9.70 0.67
CA THR A 91 5.79 -10.63 0.59
C THR A 91 4.51 -9.86 0.83
N ILE A 92 3.55 -9.97 -0.09
CA ILE A 92 2.24 -9.34 0.02
C ILE A 92 1.20 -10.46 0.05
N SER A 93 0.39 -10.47 1.09
CA SER A 93 -0.68 -11.44 1.26
C SER A 93 -2.01 -10.79 1.61
N ALA A 94 -3.09 -11.49 1.25
CA ALA A 94 -4.47 -11.09 1.45
C ALA A 94 -5.24 -12.14 2.26
N PRO A 95 -6.29 -11.77 3.01
CA PRO A 95 -7.21 -12.75 3.59
C PRO A 95 -8.03 -13.45 2.50
N GLU A 96 -8.52 -14.65 2.79
CA GLU A 96 -9.31 -15.50 1.84
C GLU A 96 -10.55 -14.81 1.24
N SER A 97 -11.02 -13.71 1.85
CA SER A 97 -12.17 -12.94 1.41
C SER A 97 -11.89 -11.91 0.30
N ILE A 98 -10.62 -11.70 -0.06
CA ILE A 98 -10.21 -10.84 -1.18
C ILE A 98 -9.12 -11.55 -1.98
N LEU A 99 -9.23 -11.53 -3.31
CA LEU A 99 -8.23 -12.10 -4.19
C LEU A 99 -7.13 -11.07 -4.44
N LEU A 100 -5.89 -11.55 -4.50
CA LEU A 100 -4.69 -10.79 -4.85
C LEU A 100 -4.12 -11.39 -6.13
N GLY A 101 -4.68 -11.03 -7.29
CA GLY A 101 -4.38 -11.71 -8.56
C GLY A 101 -4.50 -13.24 -8.44
N ASP A 102 -3.47 -13.97 -8.89
CA ASP A 102 -3.43 -15.43 -8.88
C ASP A 102 -2.94 -16.02 -7.53
N SER A 103 -2.14 -15.29 -6.74
CA SER A 103 -1.56 -15.76 -5.46
C SER A 103 -0.92 -14.62 -4.65
N ASP A 104 -0.41 -14.95 -3.45
CA ASP A 104 0.53 -14.10 -2.72
C ASP A 104 1.67 -13.62 -3.65
N ILE A 105 2.10 -12.37 -3.47
CA ILE A 105 3.14 -11.75 -4.28
C ILE A 105 4.45 -11.82 -3.51
N GLU A 106 5.48 -12.40 -4.11
CA GLU A 106 6.84 -12.44 -3.58
C GLU A 106 7.81 -11.76 -4.54
N VAL A 107 8.56 -10.77 -4.03
CA VAL A 107 9.58 -10.04 -4.78
C VAL A 107 10.88 -10.05 -4.00
N VAL A 108 11.97 -10.49 -4.62
CA VAL A 108 13.32 -10.39 -4.06
C VAL A 108 14.21 -9.67 -5.05
N GLN A 109 14.81 -8.56 -4.61
CA GLN A 109 15.73 -7.81 -5.45
C GLN A 109 16.84 -7.12 -4.67
N SER A 110 17.99 -6.94 -5.31
CA SER A 110 19.03 -6.05 -4.81
C SER A 110 18.61 -4.59 -4.99
N VAL A 111 18.78 -3.79 -3.96
CA VAL A 111 18.44 -2.36 -3.92
C VAL A 111 19.63 -1.50 -3.53
N THR A 112 19.66 -0.27 -4.03
CA THR A 112 20.55 0.80 -3.54
C THR A 112 19.79 1.77 -2.63
N ALA A 113 20.52 2.57 -1.86
CA ALA A 113 19.90 3.58 -1.00
C ALA A 113 19.18 4.64 -1.86
N GLY A 114 17.94 4.94 -1.50
CA GLY A 114 17.04 5.81 -2.25
C GLY A 114 16.29 5.14 -3.40
N GLN A 115 16.56 3.87 -3.71
CA GLN A 115 15.88 3.18 -4.80
C GLN A 115 14.42 2.89 -4.45
N THR A 116 13.53 3.22 -5.40
CA THR A 116 12.12 2.83 -5.35
C THR A 116 11.91 1.50 -6.05
N VAL A 117 11.21 0.60 -5.37
CA VAL A 117 10.71 -0.67 -5.89
C VAL A 117 9.21 -0.52 -6.08
N THR A 118 8.75 -0.63 -7.32
CA THR A 118 7.32 -0.58 -7.66
C THR A 118 6.82 -2.00 -7.89
N ILE A 119 5.79 -2.37 -7.14
CA ILE A 119 5.15 -3.69 -7.21
C ILE A 119 3.73 -3.48 -7.74
N PRO A 120 3.39 -3.96 -8.94
CA PRO A 120 2.02 -3.95 -9.42
C PRO A 120 1.19 -4.94 -8.59
N VAL A 121 0.02 -4.51 -8.18
CA VAL A 121 -0.91 -5.29 -7.38
C VAL A 121 -2.29 -5.16 -8.00
N ALA A 122 -3.06 -6.24 -7.99
CA ALA A 122 -4.46 -6.21 -8.38
C ALA A 122 -5.28 -6.91 -7.30
N VAL A 123 -6.40 -6.31 -6.90
CA VAL A 123 -7.30 -6.87 -5.90
C VAL A 123 -8.70 -7.03 -6.43
N GLN A 124 -9.38 -8.10 -6.03
CA GLN A 124 -10.78 -8.32 -6.35
C GLN A 124 -11.54 -8.81 -5.12
N ALA A 125 -12.65 -8.15 -4.81
CA ALA A 125 -13.50 -8.50 -3.66
C ALA A 125 -14.91 -8.88 -4.11
N PHE A 126 -15.46 -9.96 -3.57
CA PHE A 126 -16.82 -10.42 -3.87
C PHE A 126 -17.85 -10.08 -2.79
N SER A 127 -17.39 -9.53 -1.67
CA SER A 127 -18.26 -9.09 -0.58
C SER A 127 -17.87 -7.70 -0.11
N ALA A 128 -18.87 -6.93 0.33
CA ALA A 128 -18.64 -5.58 0.83
C ALA A 128 -17.95 -5.66 2.20
N GLY A 129 -16.93 -4.82 2.42
CA GLY A 129 -16.18 -4.88 3.66
C GLY A 129 -14.90 -4.06 3.67
N LYS A 130 -14.18 -4.21 4.79
CA LYS A 130 -12.83 -3.67 4.97
C LYS A 130 -11.87 -4.83 5.13
N TYR A 131 -10.95 -4.96 4.18
CA TYR A 131 -9.90 -5.98 4.18
C TYR A 131 -8.55 -5.34 4.44
N TYR A 132 -7.56 -6.15 4.79
CA TYR A 132 -6.20 -5.69 5.02
C TYR A 132 -5.23 -6.52 4.21
N LEU A 133 -4.46 -5.87 3.35
CA LEU A 133 -3.27 -6.48 2.75
C LEU A 133 -2.13 -6.38 3.75
N ASN A 134 -1.45 -7.49 3.96
CA ASN A 134 -0.25 -7.57 4.78
C ASN A 134 0.97 -7.49 3.88
N ILE A 135 1.82 -6.49 4.10
CA ILE A 135 3.05 -6.31 3.33
C ILE A 135 4.22 -6.50 4.27
N HIS A 136 4.91 -7.63 4.13
CA HIS A 136 6.11 -7.95 4.88
C HIS A 136 7.34 -7.61 4.05
N THR A 137 8.27 -6.88 4.66
CA THR A 137 9.55 -6.53 4.02
C THR A 137 10.69 -7.00 4.90
N ARG A 138 11.72 -7.55 4.26
CA ARG A 138 13.00 -7.91 4.88
C ARG A 138 14.12 -7.27 4.08
N LEU A 139 14.98 -6.52 4.75
CA LEU A 139 16.17 -5.93 4.14
C LEU A 139 17.42 -6.54 4.76
N VAL A 140 18.24 -7.20 3.95
CA VAL A 140 19.54 -7.74 4.35
C VAL A 140 20.64 -6.80 3.88
N SER A 141 21.38 -6.21 4.83
CA SER A 141 22.47 -5.27 4.55
C SER A 141 23.61 -5.46 5.53
N GLY A 142 24.85 -5.56 5.05
CA GLY A 142 26.02 -5.79 5.90
C GLY A 142 25.93 -7.05 6.76
N GLY A 143 25.26 -8.11 6.27
CA GLY A 143 25.03 -9.35 7.00
C GLY A 143 23.94 -9.28 8.08
N GLN A 144 23.24 -8.15 8.22
CA GLN A 144 22.14 -7.98 9.17
C GLN A 144 20.80 -7.99 8.43
N ALA A 145 19.88 -8.84 8.85
CA ALA A 145 18.50 -8.84 8.39
C ALA A 145 17.65 -7.94 9.29
N ARG A 146 16.83 -7.09 8.68
CA ARG A 146 15.84 -6.27 9.39
C ARG A 146 14.49 -6.42 8.73
N ASP A 147 13.47 -6.62 9.55
CA ASP A 147 12.10 -6.81 9.11
C ASP A 147 11.26 -5.55 9.34
N ARG A 148 10.24 -5.35 8.51
CA ARG A 148 9.20 -4.33 8.70
C ARG A 148 7.92 -4.79 8.02
N ALA A 149 6.79 -4.59 8.70
CA ALA A 149 5.47 -4.90 8.17
C ALA A 149 4.64 -3.62 7.99
N PHE A 150 3.83 -3.60 6.94
CA PHE A 150 2.81 -2.60 6.68
C PHE A 150 1.46 -3.30 6.51
N ALA A 151 0.39 -2.58 6.83
CA ALA A 151 -0.97 -3.03 6.57
C ALA A 151 -1.69 -1.96 5.74
N MET A 152 -2.28 -2.36 4.61
CA MET A 152 -3.07 -1.47 3.75
C MET A 152 -4.53 -1.88 3.81
N ALA A 153 -5.42 -0.94 4.12
CA ALA A 153 -6.85 -1.20 4.13
C ALA A 153 -7.43 -1.10 2.70
N ILE A 154 -8.16 -2.13 2.30
CA ILE A 154 -8.93 -2.18 1.05
C ILE A 154 -10.41 -2.10 1.41
N TYR A 155 -11.14 -1.18 0.79
CA TYR A 155 -12.56 -0.98 1.06
C TYR A 155 -13.37 -1.43 -0.15
N ALA A 156 -14.12 -2.51 0.00
CA ALA A 156 -14.91 -3.08 -1.07
C ALA A 156 -16.39 -2.72 -0.94
N GLY A 157 -17.00 -2.25 -2.03
CA GLY A 157 -18.41 -1.88 -2.10
C GLY A 157 -18.73 -0.47 -1.58
N SER A 158 -20.01 -0.13 -1.58
CA SER A 158 -20.46 1.24 -1.29
C SER A 158 -20.12 1.69 0.14
N SER A 159 -19.64 2.94 0.28
CA SER A 159 -19.27 3.55 1.56
C SER A 159 -20.39 3.50 2.63
N GLN A 160 -21.66 3.46 2.21
CA GLN A 160 -22.82 3.36 3.10
C GLN A 160 -22.92 1.98 3.80
N GLN A 161 -22.57 0.89 3.11
CA GLN A 161 -22.57 -0.45 3.70
C GLN A 161 -21.43 -0.63 4.69
N ILE A 162 -20.26 -0.05 4.40
CA ILE A 162 -19.07 -0.17 5.26
C ILE A 162 -19.25 0.64 6.56
N LYS A 163 -19.92 1.81 6.52
CA LYS A 163 -20.21 2.61 7.73
C LYS A 163 -21.30 2.02 8.64
N ASN A 164 -22.29 1.31 8.09
CA ASN A 164 -23.40 0.75 8.86
C ASN A 164 -23.00 -0.43 9.77
N SER A 165 -21.82 -1.03 9.56
CA SER A 165 -21.22 -1.99 10.51
C SER A 165 -20.84 -1.37 11.87
N ARG A 166 -20.88 -0.04 12.02
CA ARG A 166 -20.68 0.69 13.29
C ARG A 166 -21.96 1.35 13.83
N SER A 167 -23.12 0.77 13.56
CA SER A 167 -24.35 1.20 14.24
C SER A 167 -24.32 0.73 15.70
N VAL A 168 -23.78 1.57 16.58
CA VAL A 168 -23.91 1.42 18.03
C VAL A 168 -25.36 1.73 18.40
N SER A 169 -26.16 0.69 18.58
CA SER A 169 -27.50 0.82 19.17
C SER A 169 -27.32 1.09 20.67
N SER A 170 -27.36 2.36 21.06
CA SER A 170 -27.29 2.76 22.46
C SER A 170 -28.62 2.40 23.14
N ASN A 171 -28.68 1.23 23.76
CA ASN A 171 -29.72 0.98 24.76
C ASN A 171 -29.38 1.79 26.01
N LYS A 172 -30.41 2.38 26.64
CA LYS A 172 -30.38 3.30 27.79
C LYS A 172 -29.79 2.70 29.10
N SER A 173 -29.00 1.63 29.02
CA SER A 173 -28.55 0.81 30.15
C SER A 173 -27.02 0.71 30.29
N GLY A 174 -26.23 1.59 29.65
CA GLY A 174 -24.77 1.63 29.84
C GLY A 174 -23.99 0.44 29.24
N ILE A 175 -24.67 -0.44 28.52
CA ILE A 175 -24.07 -1.52 27.74
C ILE A 175 -24.11 -1.10 26.28
N VAL A 176 -22.93 -0.93 25.69
CA VAL A 176 -22.79 -0.74 24.25
C VAL A 176 -22.40 -2.08 23.65
N SER A 177 -23.34 -2.66 22.91
CA SER A 177 -23.07 -3.82 22.07
C SER A 177 -22.43 -3.32 20.77
N ILE A 178 -21.19 -3.75 20.53
CA ILE A 178 -20.53 -3.50 19.25
C ILE A 178 -20.99 -4.60 18.29
N SER A 179 -21.28 -4.24 17.03
CA SER A 179 -21.60 -5.19 15.97
C SER A 179 -20.38 -6.07 15.70
N GLY A 180 -20.34 -7.21 16.39
CA GLY A 180 -19.17 -8.10 16.52
C GLY A 180 -19.29 -9.09 17.68
N GLY A 181 -20.33 -8.98 18.53
CA GLY A 181 -20.60 -9.92 19.62
C GLY A 181 -19.91 -9.56 20.95
N GLU A 182 -19.01 -8.59 20.92
CA GLU A 182 -18.37 -8.07 22.13
C GLU A 182 -19.28 -7.01 22.79
N SER A 183 -19.40 -7.11 24.12
CA SER A 183 -20.16 -6.17 24.94
C SER A 183 -19.20 -5.31 25.73
N VAL A 184 -19.29 -3.98 25.58
CA VAL A 184 -18.49 -3.03 26.35
C VAL A 184 -19.38 -2.38 27.40
N ILE A 185 -18.94 -2.45 28.66
CA ILE A 185 -19.60 -1.80 29.79
C ILE A 185 -18.97 -0.42 29.96
N LEU A 186 -19.77 0.63 29.78
CA LEU A 186 -19.34 2.00 30.06
C LEU A 186 -19.62 2.33 31.52
N LEU A 187 -18.56 2.54 32.29
CA LEU A 187 -18.65 3.01 33.66
C LEU A 187 -18.44 4.54 33.69
N PRO A 188 -19.30 5.31 34.36
CA PRO A 188 -19.09 6.75 34.53
C PRO A 188 -17.87 6.97 35.43
N ALA A 189 -16.99 7.88 35.03
CA ALA A 189 -15.88 8.32 35.87
C ALA A 189 -16.43 9.08 37.08
N ILE A 190 -16.05 8.66 38.29
CA ILE A 190 -16.34 9.38 39.55
C ILE A 190 -15.03 9.99 40.02
N GLU A 191 -14.94 11.31 39.93
CA GLU A 191 -13.83 12.06 40.51
C GLU A 191 -14.16 12.43 41.95
N THR A 192 -13.28 12.04 42.88
CA THR A 192 -13.36 12.50 44.28
C THR A 192 -12.37 13.65 44.45
N VAL A 193 -12.87 14.86 44.62
CA VAL A 193 -12.04 16.02 44.97
C VAL A 193 -12.01 16.13 46.49
N THR A 194 -10.89 15.78 47.12
CA THR A 194 -10.65 16.03 48.54
C THR A 194 -10.19 17.49 48.70
N ARG A 195 -10.88 18.26 49.54
CA ARG A 195 -10.59 19.66 49.82
C ARG A 195 -9.66 19.81 51.02
#